data_AF-A0A820MIH0-F1
#
_entry.id   AF-A0A820MIH0-F1
#
_cell.length_a   1.000
_cell.length_b   1.000
_cell.length_c   1.000
_cell.angle_alpha   90.00
_cell.angle_beta   90.00
_cell.angle_gamma   90.00
#
_symmetry.space_group_name_H-M   'P 1'
#
loop_
_entity.id
_entity.type
_entity.pdbx_description
1 polymer ?
#
loop_
_entity_poly.entity_id
_entity_poly.type
_entity_poly.pdbx_seq_one_letter_code
_entity_poly.pdbx_strand_id
1 'polypeptide(L)'
;MSILNNPIDKSSSIQLLGAVVTRSKSKATSTNITSSSSPQQPQTSSDASSFSSTVSNHSNYLVQHFDITELKEHQNNDIQIQKIINNLKRNPNISFDLKDGILYKLQSNYHEKTKRTLIYIPSSMITSLLVSYHDNPLIGGHFAVRRTLNKIQQQFWWPNMKQSVIDHIKSCVVCQAYNVSREKRPGFLHPVPPPDGPNQLIGMDFCGPFPTTPQDNKYVLCLTDYFTKFVTAIPLPVCSA
;
A
#
# COMPACT_ATOMS: atom_id res chain seq x y z
N MET A 1 -33.53 -47.16 -62.67
CA MET A 1 -33.24 -45.77 -63.09
C MET A 1 -32.55 -45.08 -61.92
N SER A 2 -31.25 -45.28 -61.74
CA SER A 2 -30.14 -44.53 -62.34
C SER A 2 -29.82 -43.25 -61.55
N ILE A 3 -28.73 -43.37 -60.80
CA ILE A 3 -27.97 -42.36 -60.07
C ILE A 3 -27.53 -41.24 -61.03
N LEU A 4 -27.60 -39.99 -60.58
CA LEU A 4 -26.64 -38.95 -60.97
C LEU A 4 -26.23 -38.16 -59.73
N ASN A 5 -25.10 -38.60 -59.18
CA ASN A 5 -24.18 -37.73 -58.46
C ASN A 5 -23.55 -36.76 -59.46
N ASN A 6 -23.36 -35.50 -59.07
CA ASN A 6 -22.15 -34.79 -59.45
C ASN A 6 -21.69 -33.82 -58.33
N PRO A 7 -20.37 -33.64 -58.17
CA PRO A 7 -19.74 -33.14 -56.95
C PRO A 7 -19.52 -31.62 -56.99
N ILE A 8 -19.42 -30.99 -55.81
CA ILE A 8 -18.80 -29.67 -55.67
C ILE A 8 -17.79 -29.71 -54.50
N ASP A 9 -16.73 -28.97 -54.75
CA ASP A 9 -15.34 -29.11 -54.33
C ASP A 9 -15.05 -28.69 -52.88
N LYS A 10 -13.95 -29.23 -52.34
CA LYS A 10 -13.36 -28.92 -51.04
C LYS A 10 -12.66 -27.56 -51.11
N SER A 11 -13.14 -26.53 -50.40
CA SER A 11 -12.31 -25.42 -49.90
C SER A 11 -13.18 -24.40 -49.16
N SER A 12 -13.44 -24.65 -47.89
CA SER A 12 -13.86 -23.58 -46.98
C SER A 12 -13.15 -23.81 -45.66
N SER A 13 -12.00 -23.16 -45.55
CA SER A 13 -11.24 -23.00 -44.31
C SER A 13 -12.20 -22.72 -43.16
N ILE A 14 -12.30 -23.65 -42.22
CA ILE A 14 -12.92 -23.40 -40.91
C ILE A 14 -12.01 -22.36 -40.25
N GLN A 15 -12.34 -21.09 -40.42
CA GLN A 15 -11.74 -20.04 -39.60
C GLN A 15 -12.14 -20.36 -38.17
N LEU A 16 -11.16 -20.75 -37.35
CA LEU A 16 -11.35 -20.82 -35.91
C LEU A 16 -11.88 -19.45 -35.46
N LEU A 17 -13.17 -19.37 -35.14
CA LEU A 17 -13.67 -18.28 -34.31
C LEU A 17 -12.92 -18.37 -32.99
N GLY A 18 -11.99 -17.45 -32.77
CA GLY A 18 -11.26 -17.35 -31.52
C GLY A 18 -12.23 -17.07 -30.38
N ALA A 19 -12.45 -18.03 -29.51
CA ALA A 19 -13.16 -17.82 -28.26
C ALA A 19 -12.21 -17.10 -27.28
N VAL A 20 -12.60 -15.92 -26.82
CA VAL A 20 -11.89 -15.20 -25.74
C VAL A 20 -12.60 -15.52 -24.43
N VAL A 21 -11.98 -16.38 -23.62
CA VAL A 21 -12.47 -16.73 -22.28
C VAL A 21 -11.91 -15.74 -21.27
N THR A 22 -12.76 -14.84 -20.75
CA THR A 22 -12.37 -13.96 -19.64
C THR A 22 -12.75 -14.58 -18.31
N ARG A 23 -11.78 -15.15 -17.61
CA ARG A 23 -11.93 -15.66 -16.24
C ARG A 23 -12.22 -14.52 -15.25
N SER A 24 -13.36 -14.54 -14.59
CA SER A 24 -13.56 -13.85 -13.31
C SER A 24 -12.96 -14.71 -12.19
N LYS A 25 -12.10 -14.15 -11.34
CA LYS A 25 -11.65 -14.83 -10.12
C LYS A 25 -12.73 -14.64 -9.05
N SER A 26 -13.52 -15.66 -8.76
CA SER A 26 -14.34 -15.67 -7.55
C SER A 26 -13.44 -15.87 -6.33
N LYS A 27 -13.56 -14.97 -5.35
CA LYS A 27 -12.92 -15.05 -4.04
C LYS A 27 -13.70 -16.09 -3.23
N ALA A 28 -13.02 -17.12 -2.73
CA ALA A 28 -13.65 -18.14 -1.90
C ALA A 28 -14.20 -17.48 -0.61
N THR A 29 -15.52 -17.60 -0.43
CA THR A 29 -16.23 -17.25 0.81
C THR A 29 -16.31 -18.50 1.67
N SER A 30 -15.55 -18.56 2.76
CA SER A 30 -15.73 -19.56 3.81
C SER A 30 -16.76 -19.05 4.81
N THR A 31 -17.91 -19.74 4.86
CA THR A 31 -18.99 -19.54 5.84
C THR A 31 -18.67 -20.20 7.18
N ASN A 32 -19.13 -19.52 8.24
CA ASN A 32 -18.98 -19.82 9.66
C ASN A 32 -19.64 -21.13 10.14
N ILE A 33 -19.11 -21.67 11.25
CA ILE A 33 -19.81 -22.54 12.20
C ILE A 33 -20.01 -21.75 13.50
N THR A 34 -21.24 -21.77 14.00
CA THR A 34 -21.74 -21.10 15.21
C THR A 34 -21.41 -21.90 16.48
N SER A 35 -20.98 -21.22 17.55
CA SER A 35 -21.35 -21.59 18.92
C SER A 35 -21.25 -20.40 19.87
N SER A 36 -22.32 -20.19 20.60
CA SER A 36 -22.64 -19.15 21.57
C SER A 36 -21.84 -19.21 22.88
N SER A 37 -21.39 -18.06 23.39
CA SER A 37 -21.38 -17.73 24.83
C SER A 37 -21.04 -16.24 25.06
N SER A 38 -21.96 -15.52 25.70
CA SER A 38 -21.78 -14.13 26.16
C SER A 38 -21.11 -14.09 27.52
N PRO A 39 -20.27 -13.07 27.80
CA PRO A 39 -20.06 -12.58 29.16
C PRO A 39 -20.47 -11.11 29.34
N GLN A 40 -20.89 -10.83 30.57
CA GLN A 40 -21.58 -9.66 31.10
C GLN A 40 -20.76 -8.35 31.09
N GLN A 41 -21.47 -7.22 31.00
CA GLN A 41 -20.99 -5.90 31.42
C GLN A 41 -21.07 -5.78 32.96
N PRO A 42 -20.09 -5.14 33.63
CA PRO A 42 -20.30 -4.57 34.95
C PRO A 42 -20.78 -3.12 34.87
N GLN A 43 -21.78 -2.83 35.69
CA GLN A 43 -22.32 -1.49 35.93
C GLN A 43 -21.42 -0.64 36.83
N THR A 44 -21.73 0.65 36.79
CA THR A 44 -21.12 1.82 37.41
C THR A 44 -21.21 1.87 38.94
N SER A 45 -20.22 2.47 39.60
CA SER A 45 -20.44 3.20 40.86
C SER A 45 -19.43 4.36 41.01
N SER A 46 -19.99 5.58 41.03
CA SER A 46 -19.62 6.78 41.82
C SER A 46 -18.19 6.93 42.36
N ASP A 47 -17.47 7.95 41.89
CA ASP A 47 -17.34 9.21 42.65
C ASP A 47 -16.48 10.23 41.89
N ALA A 48 -17.06 11.42 41.74
CA ALA A 48 -16.38 12.60 41.24
C ALA A 48 -16.16 13.55 42.43
N SER A 49 -14.90 13.77 42.83
CA SER A 49 -14.39 15.10 43.13
C SER A 49 -12.92 15.09 43.54
N SER A 50 -12.15 15.93 42.85
CA SER A 50 -11.01 16.69 43.36
C SER A 50 -9.68 15.96 43.57
N PHE A 51 -8.79 16.03 42.58
CA PHE A 51 -7.47 16.59 42.86
C PHE A 51 -6.96 17.41 41.68
N SER A 52 -6.62 18.65 42.01
CA SER A 52 -6.13 19.68 41.10
C SER A 52 -4.73 19.38 40.61
N SER A 53 -4.47 19.77 39.36
CA SER A 53 -3.19 20.28 38.83
C SER A 53 -1.92 19.46 39.09
N THR A 54 -1.46 18.73 38.06
CA THR A 54 -0.05 18.82 37.65
C THR A 54 0.06 18.59 36.14
N VAL A 55 0.35 19.67 35.43
CA VAL A 55 0.83 19.69 34.06
C VAL A 55 2.25 19.11 34.03
N SER A 56 2.61 18.47 32.92
CA SER A 56 3.96 18.04 32.50
C SER A 56 4.34 16.62 32.91
N ASN A 57 4.61 15.77 31.90
CA ASN A 57 5.56 14.64 31.87
C ASN A 57 5.12 13.42 31.04
N HIS A 58 4.26 13.59 30.02
CA HIS A 58 4.07 12.54 29.01
C HIS A 58 5.16 12.50 27.92
N SER A 59 6.14 13.41 27.94
CA SER A 59 7.22 13.47 26.94
C SER A 59 8.42 12.55 27.19
N ASN A 60 8.50 11.90 28.37
CA ASN A 60 9.71 11.17 28.78
C ASN A 60 9.64 9.63 28.62
N TYR A 61 8.55 9.07 28.08
CA TYR A 61 8.40 7.60 27.99
C TYR A 61 8.73 7.00 26.61
N LEU A 62 9.03 7.81 25.58
CA LEU A 62 9.08 7.36 24.18
C LEU A 62 10.33 7.82 23.41
N VAL A 63 11.49 7.85 24.06
CA VAL A 63 12.79 7.87 23.37
C VAL A 63 13.44 6.52 23.65
N GLN A 64 13.34 5.59 22.70
CA GLN A 64 14.34 4.53 22.59
C GLN A 64 15.70 5.25 22.63
N HIS A 65 16.48 4.99 23.67
CA HIS A 65 17.74 5.67 24.00
C HIS A 65 18.54 6.01 22.73
N PHE A 66 18.50 7.28 22.34
CA PHE A 66 19.47 7.82 21.41
C PHE A 66 20.72 8.07 22.24
N ASP A 67 21.65 7.11 22.29
CA ASP A 67 22.83 7.23 23.12
C ASP A 67 23.73 8.35 22.58
N ILE A 68 23.85 9.39 23.39
CA ILE A 68 24.64 10.59 23.11
C ILE A 68 26.12 10.22 22.92
N THR A 69 26.58 9.17 23.62
CA THR A 69 27.94 8.65 23.54
C THR A 69 28.21 8.01 22.19
N GLU A 70 27.31 7.11 21.77
CA GLU A 70 27.34 6.46 20.45
C GLU A 70 27.29 7.50 19.34
N LEU A 71 26.36 8.46 19.41
CA LEU A 71 26.27 9.55 18.44
C LEU A 71 27.59 10.31 18.29
N LYS A 72 28.22 10.67 19.41
CA LYS A 72 29.48 11.40 19.42
C LYS A 72 30.60 10.59 18.78
N GLU A 73 30.68 9.30 19.06
CA GLU A 73 31.62 8.39 18.42
C GLU A 73 31.40 8.33 16.90
N HIS A 74 30.17 8.13 16.44
CA HIS A 74 29.85 8.11 15.02
C HIS A 74 30.14 9.44 14.32
N GLN A 75 29.89 10.58 14.98
CA GLN A 75 30.28 11.89 14.46
C GLN A 75 31.81 12.07 14.40
N ASN A 76 32.55 11.52 15.36
CA ASN A 76 34.01 11.52 15.36
C ASN A 76 34.60 10.71 14.19
N ASN A 77 33.94 9.61 13.84
CA ASN A 77 34.37 8.73 12.76
C ASN A 77 33.90 9.18 11.36
N ASP A 78 32.91 10.07 11.25
CA ASP A 78 32.41 10.57 9.96
C ASP A 78 33.32 11.68 9.39
N ILE A 79 34.01 11.37 8.29
CA ILE A 79 34.96 12.25 7.61
C ILE A 79 34.33 13.60 7.22
N GLN A 80 33.06 13.61 6.78
CA GLN A 80 32.39 14.84 6.35
C GLN A 80 32.05 15.71 7.55
N ILE A 81 31.59 15.12 8.64
CA ILE A 81 31.33 15.81 9.90
C ILE A 81 32.62 16.41 10.47
N GLN A 82 33.72 15.66 10.48
CA GLN A 82 35.02 16.16 10.95
C GLN A 82 35.51 17.35 10.13
N LYS A 83 35.31 17.35 8.80
CA LYS A 83 35.60 18.52 7.96
C LYS A 83 34.78 19.73 8.37
N ILE A 84 33.48 19.57 8.65
CA ILE A 84 32.62 20.65 9.12
C ILE A 84 33.11 21.19 10.47
N ILE A 85 33.42 20.31 11.42
CA ILE A 85 33.92 20.69 12.76
C ILE A 85 35.24 21.47 12.65
N ASN A 86 36.18 20.99 11.84
CA ASN A 86 37.47 21.66 11.65
C ASN A 86 37.32 23.03 10.99
N ASN A 87 36.40 23.17 10.04
CA ASN A 87 36.07 24.46 9.44
C ASN A 87 35.43 25.41 10.45
N LEU A 88 34.56 24.90 11.33
CA LEU A 88 33.89 25.68 12.38
C LEU A 88 34.89 26.27 13.38
N LYS A 89 35.93 25.50 13.74
CA LYS A 89 37.02 25.96 14.62
C LYS A 89 37.84 27.10 14.01
N ARG A 90 38.01 27.10 12.68
CA ARG A 90 38.77 28.13 11.96
C ARG A 90 37.92 29.38 11.72
N ASN A 91 36.69 29.18 11.27
CA ASN A 91 35.75 30.23 10.92
C ASN A 91 34.35 29.85 11.45
N PRO A 92 33.81 30.59 12.44
CA PRO A 92 32.47 30.35 12.95
C PRO A 92 31.43 30.41 11.82
N ASN A 93 30.65 29.34 11.66
CA ASN A 93 29.63 29.24 10.63
C ASN A 93 28.24 29.45 11.26
N ILE A 94 27.49 30.45 10.78
CA ILE A 94 26.14 30.76 11.29
C ILE A 94 25.13 29.60 11.16
N SER A 95 25.43 28.60 10.34
CA SER A 95 24.55 27.47 10.04
C SER A 95 24.79 26.24 10.92
N PHE A 96 25.86 26.20 11.71
CA PHE A 96 26.25 25.04 12.51
C PHE A 96 26.76 25.48 13.87
N ASP A 97 26.67 24.59 14.85
CA ASP A 97 27.14 24.82 16.21
C ASP A 97 27.72 23.54 16.80
N LEU A 98 28.69 23.65 17.71
CA LEU A 98 29.34 22.51 18.35
C LEU A 98 29.17 22.64 19.86
N LYS A 99 28.38 21.74 20.46
CA LYS A 99 28.08 21.73 21.91
C LYS A 99 28.45 20.38 22.48
N ASP A 100 29.23 20.36 23.55
CA ASP A 100 29.67 19.13 24.24
C ASP A 100 30.34 18.09 23.33
N GLY A 101 30.94 18.56 22.23
CA GLY A 101 31.56 17.72 21.21
C GLY A 101 30.59 17.07 20.23
N ILE A 102 29.34 17.54 20.16
CA ILE A 102 28.31 17.10 19.22
C ILE A 102 27.99 18.25 18.27
N LEU A 103 27.96 17.94 16.98
CA LEU A 103 27.62 18.87 15.91
C LEU A 103 26.10 19.02 15.81
N TYR A 104 25.67 20.28 15.74
CA TYR A 104 24.29 20.68 15.54
C TYR A 104 24.14 21.55 14.29
N LYS A 105 22.98 21.46 13.65
CA LYS A 105 22.51 22.35 12.60
C LYS A 105 21.70 23.48 13.22
N LEU A 106 22.07 24.72 12.92
CA LEU A 106 21.27 25.90 13.25
C LEU A 106 20.32 26.19 12.10
N GLN A 107 19.01 26.16 12.36
CA GLN A 107 17.97 26.43 11.38
C GLN A 107 17.10 27.58 11.86
N SER A 108 17.03 28.65 11.07
CA SER A 108 16.09 29.74 11.30
C SER A 108 14.74 29.38 10.68
N ASN A 109 13.68 29.50 11.46
CA ASN A 109 12.32 29.51 10.94
C ASN A 109 11.90 30.97 10.77
N TYR A 110 11.80 31.41 9.52
CA TYR A 110 11.43 32.79 9.20
C TYR A 110 10.03 33.16 9.72
N HIS A 111 9.07 32.25 9.64
CA HIS A 111 7.68 32.52 10.05
C HIS A 111 7.52 32.63 11.56
N GLU A 112 8.22 31.79 12.31
CA GLU A 112 8.11 31.76 13.77
C GLU A 112 9.10 32.71 14.46
N LYS A 113 10.02 33.35 13.71
CA LYS A 113 11.18 34.10 14.23
C LYS A 113 11.98 33.30 15.27
N THR A 114 11.92 31.97 15.23
CA THR A 114 12.64 31.07 16.13
C THR A 114 13.88 30.51 15.45
N LYS A 115 14.92 30.26 16.25
CA LYS A 115 16.07 29.46 15.82
C LYS A 115 15.95 28.08 16.47
N ARG A 116 16.02 27.04 15.65
CA ARG A 116 16.06 25.65 16.10
C ARG A 116 17.47 25.12 15.99
N THR A 117 17.85 24.33 16.99
CA THR A 117 19.12 23.61 17.03
C THR A 117 18.78 22.14 16.84
N LEU A 118 19.20 21.56 15.71
CA LEU A 118 18.90 20.17 15.34
C LEU A 118 20.18 19.35 15.42
N ILE A 119 20.11 18.13 15.94
CA ILE A 119 21.27 17.24 16.01
C ILE A 119 21.67 16.82 14.59
N TYR A 120 22.94 16.96 14.25
CA TYR A 120 23.46 16.48 12.97
C TYR A 120 23.62 14.96 13.02
N ILE A 121 22.90 14.22 12.18
CA ILE A 121 23.00 12.76 12.16
C ILE A 121 24.10 12.28 11.19
N PRO A 122 25.07 11.47 11.64
CA PRO A 122 26.07 10.85 10.78
C PRO A 122 25.44 9.82 9.85
N SER A 123 26.05 9.63 8.68
CA SER A 123 25.45 8.82 7.61
C SER A 123 25.18 7.37 8.04
N SER A 124 26.02 6.83 8.92
CA SER A 124 25.91 5.48 9.48
C SER A 124 24.68 5.25 10.35
N MET A 125 24.12 6.31 10.96
CA MET A 125 22.98 6.21 11.87
C MET A 125 21.64 6.55 11.22
N ILE A 126 21.64 6.97 9.95
CA ILE A 126 20.41 7.37 9.25
C ILE A 126 19.44 6.18 9.19
N THR A 127 19.91 4.99 8.80
CA THR A 127 19.05 3.81 8.64
C THR A 127 18.41 3.39 9.96
N SER A 128 19.18 3.32 11.05
CA SER A 128 18.65 2.95 12.37
C SER A 128 17.61 3.95 12.86
N LEU A 129 17.84 5.26 12.64
CA LEU A 129 16.87 6.29 12.95
C LEU A 129 15.57 6.14 12.13
N LEU A 130 15.68 5.86 10.83
CA LEU A 130 14.51 5.68 9.97
C LEU A 130 13.68 4.46 10.37
N VAL A 131 14.33 3.35 10.74
CA VAL A 131 13.66 2.16 11.30
C VAL A 131 12.89 2.54 12.57
N SER A 132 13.50 3.28 13.50
CA SER A 132 12.83 3.71 14.74
C SER A 132 11.66 4.66 14.51
N TYR A 133 11.74 5.55 13.52
CA TYR A 133 10.71 6.56 13.25
C TYR A 133 9.66 6.16 12.20
N HIS A 134 9.86 5.07 11.47
CA HIS A 134 8.91 4.55 10.48
C HIS A 134 8.39 3.15 10.86
N ASP A 135 9.29 2.19 11.08
CA ASP A 135 8.97 0.77 11.19
C ASP A 135 8.47 0.41 12.60
N ASN A 136 8.92 1.14 13.63
CA ASN A 136 8.48 0.91 15.00
C ASN A 136 6.95 1.16 15.12
N PRO A 137 6.14 0.18 15.57
CA PRO A 137 4.68 0.33 15.64
C PRO A 137 4.19 1.44 16.57
N LEU A 138 4.94 1.75 17.64
CA LEU A 138 4.56 2.76 18.63
C LEU A 138 4.89 4.18 18.16
N ILE A 139 6.10 4.36 17.63
CA ILE A 139 6.60 5.69 17.24
C ILE A 139 6.26 6.00 15.79
N GLY A 140 6.54 5.07 14.88
CA GLY A 140 6.50 5.27 13.45
C GLY A 140 5.21 4.82 12.78
N GLY A 141 4.65 3.68 13.20
CA GLY A 141 3.35 3.18 12.72
C GLY A 141 3.21 3.12 11.19
N HIS A 142 4.32 2.93 10.46
CA HIS A 142 4.39 2.97 9.01
C HIS A 142 3.78 4.22 8.37
N PHE A 143 3.91 5.39 9.04
CA PHE A 143 3.36 6.63 8.50
C PHE A 143 4.00 7.03 7.16
N ALA A 144 3.21 7.71 6.34
CA ALA A 144 3.66 8.27 5.06
C ALA A 144 4.75 9.34 5.24
N VAL A 145 5.53 9.57 4.16
CA VAL A 145 6.68 10.47 4.08
C VAL A 145 6.49 11.78 4.83
N ARG A 146 5.38 12.50 4.59
CA ARG A 146 5.13 13.81 5.23
C ARG A 146 5.13 13.74 6.75
N ARG A 147 4.46 12.74 7.34
CA ARG A 147 4.32 12.63 8.79
C ARG A 147 5.62 12.15 9.44
N THR A 148 6.31 11.20 8.81
CA THR A 148 7.61 10.71 9.26
C THR A 148 8.66 11.81 9.22
N LEU A 149 8.77 12.53 8.10
CA LEU A 149 9.68 13.67 7.95
C LEU A 149 9.38 14.76 8.98
N ASN A 150 8.09 15.08 9.20
CA ASN A 150 7.69 16.09 10.18
C ASN A 150 8.11 15.73 11.61
N LYS A 151 8.13 14.45 11.98
CA LYS A 151 8.60 14.01 13.30
C LYS A 151 10.12 14.12 13.39
N ILE A 152 10.84 13.59 12.42
CA ILE A 152 12.31 13.55 12.42
C ILE A 152 12.91 14.97 12.43
N GLN A 153 12.40 15.87 11.58
CA GLN A 153 12.94 17.21 11.41
C GLN A 153 12.75 18.14 12.63
N GLN A 154 12.02 17.70 13.65
CA GLN A 154 11.88 18.45 14.90
C GLN A 154 13.16 18.39 15.74
N GLN A 155 13.94 17.32 15.61
CA GLN A 155 15.09 17.04 16.48
C GLN A 155 16.38 16.79 15.69
N PHE A 156 16.28 16.31 14.46
CA PHE A 156 17.42 15.81 13.68
C PHE A 156 17.56 16.52 12.34
N TRP A 157 18.78 16.49 11.81
CA TRP A 157 19.11 17.00 10.50
C TRP A 157 20.25 16.21 9.86
N TRP A 158 20.16 15.97 8.56
CA TRP A 158 21.28 15.53 7.72
C TRP A 158 21.04 15.96 6.27
N PRO A 159 22.08 15.96 5.41
CA PRO A 159 21.92 16.27 4.00
C PRO A 159 20.96 15.29 3.31
N ASN A 160 20.07 15.80 2.46
CA ASN A 160 19.10 14.99 1.69
C ASN A 160 18.11 14.17 2.56
N MET A 161 17.84 14.59 3.79
CA MET A 161 16.91 13.92 4.72
C MET A 161 15.57 13.51 4.11
N LYS A 162 14.93 14.41 3.33
CA LYS A 162 13.66 14.10 2.66
C LYS A 162 13.79 12.90 1.71
N GLN A 163 14.88 12.83 0.96
CA GLN A 163 15.11 11.75 0.00
C GLN A 163 15.37 10.42 0.74
N SER A 164 16.20 10.42 1.79
CA SER A 164 16.43 9.24 2.63
C SER A 164 15.12 8.68 3.21
N VAL A 165 14.22 9.55 3.69
CA VAL A 165 12.89 9.14 4.19
C VAL A 165 12.03 8.55 3.08
N ILE A 166 12.03 9.15 1.88
CA ILE A 166 11.28 8.64 0.73
C ILE A 166 11.78 7.24 0.36
N ASP A 167 13.10 7.07 0.24
CA ASP A 167 13.70 5.81 -0.20
C ASP A 167 13.46 4.69 0.81
N HIS A 168 13.60 4.96 2.10
CA HIS A 168 13.29 4.00 3.16
C HIS A 168 11.84 3.53 3.11
N ILE A 169 10.88 4.46 3.08
CA ILE A 169 9.44 4.13 3.03
C ILE A 169 9.10 3.40 1.73
N LYS A 170 9.71 3.79 0.61
CA LYS A 170 9.54 3.11 -0.68
C LYS A 170 10.04 1.67 -0.64
N SER A 171 11.10 1.37 0.11
CA SER A 171 11.66 0.03 0.30
C SER A 171 10.96 -0.80 1.39
N CYS A 172 10.06 -0.21 2.18
CA CYS A 172 9.39 -0.89 3.29
C CYS A 172 8.42 -1.97 2.80
N VAL A 173 8.70 -3.24 3.11
CA VAL A 173 7.89 -4.41 2.71
C VAL A 173 6.46 -4.31 3.21
N VAL A 174 6.26 -3.86 4.45
CA VAL A 174 4.92 -3.66 5.04
C VAL A 174 4.16 -2.61 4.24
N CYS A 175 4.74 -1.45 3.98
CA CYS A 175 4.09 -0.42 3.19
C CYS A 175 3.81 -0.86 1.76
N GLN A 176 4.69 -1.65 1.12
CA GLN A 176 4.46 -2.18 -0.21
C GLN A 176 3.30 -3.18 -0.25
N ALA A 177 3.16 -4.02 0.79
CA ALA A 177 2.10 -5.01 0.87
C ALA A 177 0.71 -4.39 1.10
N TYR A 178 0.63 -3.30 1.87
CA TYR A 178 -0.65 -2.70 2.27
C TYR A 178 -1.04 -1.43 1.50
N ASN A 179 -0.10 -0.72 0.86
CA ASN A 179 -0.48 0.46 0.09
C ASN A 179 -1.23 0.05 -1.17
N VAL A 180 -2.47 0.53 -1.26
CA VAL A 180 -3.24 0.48 -2.50
C VAL A 180 -2.48 1.28 -3.56
N SER A 181 -2.12 0.61 -4.66
CA SER A 181 -1.54 1.27 -5.83
C SER A 181 -2.44 2.44 -6.24
N ARG A 182 -1.88 3.65 -6.21
CA ARG A 182 -2.50 4.85 -6.77
C ARG A 182 -2.06 5.07 -8.21
N GLU A 183 -1.72 3.99 -8.90
CA GLU A 183 -1.48 4.05 -10.33
C GLU A 183 -2.68 4.68 -11.04
N LYS A 184 -2.39 5.21 -12.23
CA LYS A 184 -3.46 5.72 -13.10
C LYS A 184 -4.52 4.64 -13.22
N ARG A 185 -5.78 5.05 -13.22
CA ARG A 185 -6.89 4.14 -13.49
C ARG A 185 -6.54 3.27 -14.69
N PRO A 186 -6.91 1.97 -14.69
CA PRO A 186 -6.75 1.14 -15.87
C PRO A 186 -7.26 1.89 -17.10
N GLY A 187 -6.59 1.70 -18.24
CA GLY A 187 -6.85 2.44 -19.47
C GLY A 187 -8.32 2.39 -19.90
N PHE A 188 -8.67 3.13 -20.94
CA PHE A 188 -10.03 3.09 -21.48
C PHE A 188 -10.44 1.65 -21.81
N LEU A 189 -11.68 1.29 -21.48
CA LEU A 189 -12.27 0.04 -21.93
C LEU A 189 -12.23 0.00 -23.46
N HIS A 190 -11.69 -1.08 -24.03
CA HIS A 190 -11.72 -1.29 -25.48
C HIS A 190 -13.11 -1.85 -25.84
N PRO A 191 -13.95 -1.10 -26.57
CA PRO A 191 -15.24 -1.63 -27.00
C PRO A 191 -15.02 -2.77 -27.99
N VAL A 192 -15.82 -3.82 -27.87
CA VAL A 192 -15.87 -4.87 -28.89
C VAL A 192 -16.66 -4.33 -30.09
N PRO A 193 -16.09 -4.34 -31.31
CA PRO A 193 -16.81 -3.89 -32.50
C PRO A 193 -18.12 -4.67 -32.68
N PRO A 194 -19.20 -4.04 -33.16
CA PRO A 194 -20.43 -4.76 -33.47
C PRO A 194 -20.15 -5.75 -34.62
N PRO A 195 -20.64 -6.99 -34.55
CA PRO A 195 -20.61 -7.92 -35.69
C PRO A 195 -21.48 -7.40 -36.85
N ASP A 196 -21.23 -7.87 -38.07
CA ASP A 196 -21.96 -7.50 -39.29
C ASP A 196 -23.19 -8.40 -39.56
N GLY A 197 -23.34 -9.49 -38.80
CA GLY A 197 -24.47 -10.40 -38.93
C GLY A 197 -24.65 -11.35 -37.74
N PRO A 198 -25.80 -12.06 -37.68
CA PRO A 198 -26.11 -12.99 -36.61
C PRO A 198 -25.05 -14.10 -36.45
N ASN A 199 -24.83 -14.53 -35.21
CA ASN A 199 -23.93 -15.64 -34.85
C ASN A 199 -22.43 -15.43 -35.20
N GLN A 200 -22.02 -14.22 -35.62
CA GLN A 200 -20.61 -13.92 -35.88
C GLN A 200 -19.81 -13.67 -34.59
N LEU A 201 -20.47 -13.23 -33.52
CA LEU A 201 -19.86 -13.02 -32.22
C LEU A 201 -20.84 -13.41 -31.10
N ILE A 202 -20.48 -14.43 -30.32
CA ILE A 202 -21.27 -14.93 -29.21
C ILE A 202 -20.51 -14.70 -27.91
N GLY A 203 -21.11 -13.94 -26.98
CA GLY A 203 -20.64 -13.88 -25.61
C GLY A 203 -21.17 -15.07 -24.82
N MET A 204 -20.31 -15.67 -24.01
CA MET A 204 -20.63 -16.79 -23.14
C MET A 204 -20.33 -16.39 -21.71
N ASP A 205 -21.30 -16.58 -20.81
CA ASP A 205 -21.10 -16.38 -19.38
C ASP A 205 -21.77 -17.49 -18.57
N PHE A 206 -21.16 -17.87 -17.45
CA PHE A 206 -21.73 -18.82 -16.52
C PHE A 206 -22.24 -18.07 -15.30
N CYS A 207 -23.54 -18.15 -15.06
CA CYS A 207 -24.15 -17.65 -13.84
C CYS A 207 -24.33 -18.79 -12.84
N GLY A 208 -23.90 -18.59 -11.59
CA GLY A 208 -24.11 -19.54 -10.49
C GLY A 208 -22.96 -19.57 -9.47
N PRO A 209 -23.02 -20.49 -8.49
CA PRO A 209 -24.06 -21.50 -8.32
C PRO A 209 -25.40 -20.93 -7.80
N PHE A 210 -26.50 -21.48 -8.29
CA PHE A 210 -27.88 -21.25 -7.85
C PHE A 210 -28.39 -22.43 -7.00
N PRO A 211 -29.55 -22.31 -6.33
CA PRO A 211 -30.20 -23.46 -5.71
C PRO A 211 -30.38 -24.62 -6.70
N THR A 212 -30.03 -25.82 -6.25
CA THR A 212 -30.08 -27.02 -7.07
C THR A 212 -31.50 -27.34 -7.50
N THR A 213 -31.71 -27.46 -8.81
CA THR A 213 -32.98 -27.95 -9.36
C THR A 213 -33.13 -29.47 -9.14
N PRO A 214 -34.33 -30.07 -9.31
CA PRO A 214 -34.51 -31.52 -9.25
C PRO A 214 -33.66 -32.32 -10.26
N GLN A 215 -33.18 -31.66 -11.32
CA GLN A 215 -32.29 -32.23 -12.34
C GLN A 215 -30.81 -31.99 -12.02
N ASP A 216 -30.48 -31.63 -10.79
CA ASP A 216 -29.12 -31.30 -10.29
C ASP A 216 -28.46 -30.07 -10.94
N ASN A 217 -29.20 -29.29 -11.76
CA ASN A 217 -28.66 -28.05 -12.32
C ASN A 217 -28.44 -26.99 -11.25
N LYS A 218 -27.25 -26.38 -11.28
CA LYS A 218 -26.78 -25.32 -10.35
C LYS A 218 -26.23 -24.10 -11.08
N TYR A 219 -26.04 -24.18 -12.39
CA TYR A 219 -25.48 -23.10 -13.21
C TYR A 219 -26.38 -22.83 -14.41
N VAL A 220 -26.25 -21.64 -14.98
CA VAL A 220 -26.84 -21.28 -16.27
C VAL A 220 -25.72 -20.79 -17.17
N LEU A 221 -25.54 -21.43 -18.32
CA LEU A 221 -24.71 -20.92 -19.41
C LEU A 221 -25.57 -19.96 -20.25
N CYS A 222 -25.22 -18.69 -20.21
CA CYS A 222 -25.84 -17.63 -20.99
C CYS A 222 -25.03 -17.41 -22.27
N LEU A 223 -25.61 -17.75 -23.43
CA LEU A 223 -25.07 -17.46 -24.75
C LEU A 223 -25.80 -16.23 -25.31
N THR A 224 -25.07 -15.17 -25.61
CA THR A 224 -25.64 -13.93 -26.18
C THR A 224 -25.04 -13.68 -27.54
N ASP A 225 -25.86 -13.63 -28.59
CA ASP A 225 -25.42 -13.13 -29.90
C ASP A 225 -25.28 -11.61 -29.85
N TYR A 226 -24.09 -11.10 -30.16
CA TYR A 226 -23.80 -9.66 -30.08
C TYR A 226 -24.48 -8.86 -31.19
N PHE A 227 -24.89 -9.50 -32.29
CA PHE A 227 -25.64 -8.84 -33.36
C PHE A 227 -27.12 -8.68 -32.98
N THR A 228 -27.83 -9.81 -32.82
CA THR A 228 -29.28 -9.81 -32.59
C THR A 228 -29.67 -9.49 -31.15
N LYS A 229 -28.72 -9.55 -30.21
CA LYS A 229 -28.97 -9.55 -28.76
C LYS A 229 -29.83 -10.73 -28.28
N PHE A 230 -29.99 -11.76 -29.11
CA PHE A 230 -30.70 -12.97 -28.73
C PHE A 230 -29.91 -13.73 -27.67
N VAL A 231 -30.61 -14.15 -26.61
CA VAL A 231 -30.01 -14.86 -25.46
C VAL A 231 -30.56 -16.28 -25.39
N THR A 232 -29.64 -17.24 -25.31
CA THR A 232 -29.95 -18.64 -24.99
C THR A 232 -29.41 -18.97 -23.60
N ALA A 233 -30.28 -19.44 -22.71
CA ALA A 233 -29.91 -19.85 -21.36
C ALA A 233 -30.00 -21.37 -21.23
N ILE A 234 -28.88 -22.02 -20.89
CA ILE A 234 -28.77 -23.48 -20.79
C ILE A 234 -28.49 -23.85 -19.33
N PRO A 235 -29.38 -24.61 -18.65
CA PRO A 235 -29.13 -25.07 -17.29
C PRO A 235 -28.08 -26.17 -17.26
N LEU A 236 -27.14 -26.12 -16.31
CA LEU A 236 -26.03 -27.06 -16.19
C LEU A 236 -25.80 -27.50 -14.73
N PRO A 237 -25.45 -28.78 -14.49
CA PRO A 237 -25.09 -29.26 -13.15
C PRO A 237 -23.68 -28.81 -12.72
N VAL A 238 -22.79 -28.59 -13.70
CA VAL A 238 -21.38 -28.25 -13.49
C VAL A 238 -20.98 -27.11 -14.42
N CYS A 239 -20.15 -26.18 -13.92
CA CYS A 239 -19.47 -25.18 -14.73
C CYS A 239 -18.07 -25.70 -15.10
N SER A 240 -17.90 -26.16 -16.35
CA SER A 240 -16.62 -26.58 -16.90
C SER A 240 -16.34 -25.81 -18.20
N ALA A 241 -15.11 -25.32 -18.34
CA ALA A 241 -14.63 -24.65 -19.55
C ALA A 241 -14.16 -25.67 -20.60
#